data_AF-A0A4S1WSC4-F1
#
_entry.id   AF-A0A4S1WSC4-F1
#
_cell.length_a   1.000
_cell.length_b   1.000
_cell.length_c   1.000
_cell.angle_alpha   90.00
_cell.angle_beta   90.00
_cell.angle_gamma   90.00
#
_symmetry.space_group_name_H-M   'P 1'
#
loop_
_entity.id
_entity.type
_entity.pdbx_description
1 polymer ?
#
loop_
_entity_poly.entity_id
_entity_poly.type
_entity_poly.pdbx_seq_one_letter_code
_entity_poly.pdbx_strand_id
1 'polypeptide(L)'
;MKGLLIPPSSILCRAQEALQRARAAASTLTSVRKQAEIAAAAWAKEAVAAEHRERRKLAAAEREGQFAERNAGPFGDAAVLAST
;
A
#
# COMPACT_ATOMS: atom_id res chain seq x y z
N MET A 1 -6.26 -20.30 12.37
CA MET A 1 -6.91 -19.43 11.37
C MET A 1 -6.00 -18.22 11.13
N LYS A 2 -5.34 -18.12 9.98
CA LYS A 2 -4.56 -16.93 9.63
C LYS A 2 -5.53 -15.92 9.01
N GLY A 3 -5.96 -14.94 9.80
CA GLY A 3 -6.77 -13.83 9.28
C GLY A 3 -5.99 -13.10 8.20
N LEU A 4 -6.64 -12.83 7.06
CA LEU A 4 -6.09 -11.96 6.02
C LEU A 4 -6.09 -10.53 6.57
N LEU A 5 -5.03 -10.16 7.29
CA LEU A 5 -4.81 -8.79 7.71
C LEU A 5 -4.48 -7.97 6.47
N ILE A 6 -5.40 -7.10 6.09
CA ILE A 6 -5.18 -6.13 5.02
C ILE A 6 -4.03 -5.24 5.47
N PRO A 7 -2.92 -5.15 4.69
CA PRO A 7 -1.81 -4.29 5.06
C PRO A 7 -2.27 -2.82 5.04
N PRO A 8 -1.84 -1.99 6.00
CA PRO A 8 -2.26 -0.60 6.09
C PRO A 8 -1.82 0.19 4.85
N SER A 9 -2.59 1.22 4.51
CA SER A 9 -2.29 2.15 3.43
C SER A 9 -1.18 3.12 3.82
N SER A 10 -0.50 3.69 2.82
CA SER A 10 0.55 4.70 3.03
C SER A 10 0.02 5.91 3.79
N ILE A 11 -1.18 6.39 3.41
CA ILE A 11 -1.86 7.53 4.03
C ILE A 11 -2.11 7.28 5.52
N LEU A 12 -2.64 6.10 5.88
CA LEU A 12 -2.89 5.76 7.28
C LEU A 12 -1.58 5.75 8.08
N CYS A 13 -0.51 5.18 7.52
CA CYS A 13 0.79 5.12 8.17
C CYS A 13 1.37 6.53 8.39
N ARG A 14 1.26 7.43 7.40
CA ARG A 14 1.69 8.84 7.54
C ARG A 14 0.87 9.60 8.59
N ALA A 15 -0.43 9.34 8.66
CA ALA A 15 -1.28 9.94 9.69
C ALA A 15 -0.87 9.49 11.10
N GLN A 16 -0.56 8.21 11.28
CA GLN A 16 -0.06 7.68 12.55
C GLN A 16 1.33 8.24 12.90
N GLU A 17 2.24 8.34 11.93
CA GLU A 17 3.54 9.00 12.09
C GLU A 17 3.37 10.43 12.64
N ALA A 18 2.52 11.25 12.00
CA ALA A 18 2.26 12.62 12.42
C ALA A 18 1.64 12.69 13.82
N LEU A 19 0.68 11.81 14.13
CA LEU A 19 0.05 11.73 15.45
C LEU A 19 1.10 11.43 16.54
N GLN A 20 2.01 10.48 16.30
CA GLN A 20 3.03 10.14 17.28
C GLN A 20 4.07 11.26 17.44
N ARG A 21 4.45 11.96 16.36
CA ARG A 21 5.28 13.17 16.47
C ARG A 21 4.62 14.26 17.32
N ALA A 22 3.33 14.51 17.12
CA ALA A 22 2.58 15.47 17.91
C ALA A 22 2.53 15.05 19.40
N ARG A 23 2.33 13.75 19.68
CA ARG A 23 2.36 13.20 21.04
C ARG A 23 3.73 13.35 21.70
N ALA A 24 4.81 13.10 20.98
CA ALA A 24 6.17 13.28 21.48
C ALA A 24 6.42 14.75 21.87
N ALA A 25 6.03 15.68 21.00
CA ALA A 25 6.18 17.12 21.22
C ALA A 25 5.35 17.63 22.41
N ALA A 26 4.14 17.12 22.59
CA ALA A 26 3.25 17.52 23.69
C ALA A 26 3.63 16.88 25.05
N SER A 27 4.48 15.86 25.08
CA SER A 27 4.74 15.10 26.30
C SER A 27 5.83 15.71 27.19
N THR A 28 5.48 15.93 28.47
CA THR A 28 6.41 16.31 29.54
C THR A 28 7.16 15.12 30.11
N LEU A 29 6.65 13.89 29.95
CA LEU A 29 7.27 12.66 30.41
C LEU A 29 8.24 12.11 29.38
N THR A 30 9.52 12.04 29.74
CA THR A 30 10.60 11.53 28.87
C THR A 30 10.33 10.12 28.35
N SER A 31 9.75 9.24 29.17
CA SER A 31 9.41 7.87 28.78
C SER A 31 8.37 7.82 27.65
N VAL A 32 7.33 8.64 27.76
CA VAL A 32 6.26 8.76 26.75
C VAL A 32 6.81 9.37 25.46
N ARG A 33 7.63 10.43 25.57
CA ARG A 33 8.28 11.04 24.42
C ARG A 33 9.11 10.03 23.61
N LYS A 34 9.97 9.25 24.28
CA LYS A 34 10.79 8.22 23.64
C LYS A 34 9.94 7.17 22.93
N GLN A 35 8.87 6.68 23.57
CA GLN A 35 7.98 5.68 22.96
C GLN A 35 7.27 6.25 21.73
N ALA A 36 6.78 7.49 21.81
CA ALA A 36 6.12 8.16 20.69
C ALA A 36 7.09 8.40 19.51
N GLU A 37 8.34 8.78 19.76
CA GLU A 37 9.37 8.91 18.72
C GLU A 37 9.68 7.57 18.03
N ILE A 38 9.83 6.50 18.81
CA ILE A 38 10.05 5.15 18.27
C ILE A 38 8.85 4.71 17.42
N ALA A 39 7.63 4.93 17.91
CA ALA A 39 6.41 4.62 17.19
C ALA A 39 6.31 5.44 15.89
N ALA A 40 6.63 6.73 15.93
CA ALA A 40 6.67 7.59 14.73
C ALA A 40 7.66 7.04 13.69
N ALA A 41 8.85 6.63 14.11
CA ALA A 41 9.85 6.04 13.21
C ALA A 41 9.40 4.70 12.62
N ALA A 42 8.68 3.87 13.39
CA ALA A 42 8.10 2.63 12.89
C ALA A 42 7.01 2.89 11.83
N TRP A 43 6.11 3.84 12.10
CA TRP A 43 5.06 4.23 11.15
C TRP A 43 5.63 4.85 9.87
N ALA A 44 6.71 5.63 9.96
CA ALA A 44 7.39 6.17 8.78
C ALA A 44 7.93 5.05 7.87
N LYS A 45 8.52 3.99 8.45
CA LYS A 45 9.00 2.82 7.69
C LYS A 45 7.84 2.07 7.03
N GLU A 46 6.74 1.86 7.77
CA GLU A 46 5.57 1.17 7.22
C GLU A 46 4.91 1.99 6.11
N ALA A 47 4.90 3.32 6.20
CA ALA A 47 4.40 4.18 5.14
C ALA A 47 5.17 3.98 3.83
N VAL A 48 6.51 3.97 3.88
CA VAL A 48 7.34 3.69 2.70
C VAL A 48 7.05 2.29 2.14
N ALA A 49 6.94 1.29 3.00
CA ALA A 49 6.59 -0.07 2.56
C ALA A 49 5.21 -0.13 1.90
N ALA A 50 4.22 0.59 2.45
CA ALA A 50 2.88 0.70 1.90
C ALA A 50 2.88 1.42 0.53
N GLU A 51 3.60 2.53 0.38
CA GLU A 51 3.76 3.24 -0.89
C GLU A 51 4.35 2.33 -1.98
N HIS A 52 5.31 1.47 -1.62
CA HIS A 52 5.84 0.48 -2.56
C HIS A 52 4.80 -0.59 -2.93
N ARG A 53 4.03 -1.10 -1.97
CA ARG A 53 2.95 -2.07 -2.25
C ARG A 53 1.89 -1.47 -3.16
N GLU A 54 1.46 -0.24 -2.88
CA GLU A 54 0.45 0.48 -3.65
C GLU A 54 0.94 0.76 -5.07
N ARG A 55 2.18 1.23 -5.25
CA ARG A 55 2.78 1.38 -6.59
C ARG A 55 2.82 0.08 -7.38
N ARG A 56 3.16 -1.04 -6.74
CA ARG A 56 3.14 -2.35 -7.41
C ARG A 56 1.73 -2.76 -7.84
N LYS A 57 0.71 -2.46 -7.03
CA LYS A 57 -0.69 -2.73 -7.39
C LYS A 57 -1.14 -1.90 -8.60
N LEU A 58 -0.79 -0.62 -8.63
CA LEU A 58 -1.10 0.25 -9.77
C LEU A 58 -0.42 -0.25 -11.04
N ALA A 59 0.87 -0.56 -10.98
CA ALA A 59 1.60 -1.09 -12.13
C ALA A 59 1.07 -2.45 -12.62
N ALA A 60 0.54 -3.29 -11.72
CA ALA A 60 -0.11 -4.53 -12.10
C ALA A 60 -1.43 -4.27 -12.83
N ALA A 61 -2.27 -3.39 -12.29
CA ALA A 61 -3.54 -3.00 -12.89
C ALA A 61 -3.36 -2.35 -14.28
N GLU A 62 -2.33 -1.52 -14.46
CA GLU A 62 -1.99 -0.94 -15.77
C GLU A 62 -1.62 -2.02 -16.80
N ARG A 63 -0.82 -3.02 -16.40
CA ARG A 63 -0.46 -4.13 -17.30
C ARG A 63 -1.66 -5.00 -17.66
N GLU A 64 -2.53 -5.26 -16.69
CA GLU A 64 -3.79 -5.98 -16.94
C GLU A 64 -4.69 -5.22 -17.90
N GLY A 65 -4.82 -3.89 -17.74
CA GLY A 65 -5.53 -3.03 -18.68
C GLY A 65 -4.94 -3.07 -20.10
N GLN A 66 -3.61 -2.96 -20.22
CA GLN A 66 -2.92 -3.06 -21.52
C GLN A 66 -3.07 -4.44 -22.18
N PHE A 67 -3.07 -5.52 -21.38
CA PHE A 67 -3.32 -6.86 -21.89
C PHE A 67 -4.77 -6.99 -22.37
N ALA A 68 -5.74 -6.51 -21.60
CA ALA A 68 -7.14 -6.52 -22.01
C ALA A 68 -7.35 -5.72 -23.32
N GLU A 69 -6.77 -4.52 -23.42
CA GLU A 69 -6.85 -3.67 -24.61
C GLU A 69 -6.21 -4.32 -25.85
N ARG A 70 -5.01 -4.90 -25.70
CA ARG A 70 -4.34 -5.62 -26.79
C ARG A 70 -5.12 -6.82 -27.30
N ASN A 71 -5.82 -7.54 -26.41
CA ASN A 71 -6.63 -8.71 -26.78
C ASN A 71 -8.06 -8.35 -27.23
N ALA A 72 -8.50 -7.09 -27.04
CA ALA A 72 -9.81 -6.61 -27.47
C ALA A 72 -9.86 -6.16 -28.95
N GLY A 73 -8.78 -6.36 -29.72
CA GLY A 73 -8.75 -6.08 -31.16
C GLY A 73 -9.71 -7.00 -31.96
N PRO A 74 -10.01 -6.68 -33.24
CA PRO A 74 -11.05 -7.33 -34.05
C PRO A 74 -10.84 -8.82 -34.35
N PHE A 75 -9.74 -9.41 -33.88
CA PHE A 75 -9.42 -10.83 -34.02
C PHE A 75 -9.48 -11.61 -32.69
N GLY A 76 -9.83 -10.96 -31.57
CA GLY A 76 -9.84 -11.56 -30.23
C GLY A 76 -10.86 -12.69 -30.04
N ASP A 77 -11.95 -12.68 -30.80
CA ASP A 77 -12.97 -13.74 -30.79
C ASP A 77 -12.60 -14.97 -31.65
N ALA A 78 -11.62 -14.85 -32.55
CA ALA A 78 -11.27 -15.94 -33.47
C ALA A 78 -10.41 -17.04 -32.83
N ALA A 79 -9.72 -16.75 -31.73
CA ALA A 79 -8.80 -17.72 -31.10
C ALA A 79 -9.50 -18.79 -30.24
N VAL A 80 -10.76 -18.57 -29.84
CA VAL A 80 -11.53 -19.54 -29.04
C VAL A 80 -12.20 -20.61 -29.93
N LEU A 81 -12.36 -20.35 -31.23
CA LEU A 81 -13.08 -21.24 -32.15
C LEU A 81 -12.19 -22.23 -32.94
N ALA A 82 -10.87 -22.24 -32.73
CA ALA A 82 -9.95 -23.12 -33.46
C ALA A 82 -9.58 -24.43 -32.73
N SER A 83 -10.28 -24.80 -31.65
CA SER A 83 -9.99 -26.00 -30.84
C SER A 83 -11.15 -27.00 -30.72
N THR A 84 -12.10 -27.00 -31.67
CA THR A 84 -13.17 -28.03 -31.72
C THR A 84 -13.42 -28.52 -33.13
#